data_AF-A0A6A8QET4-F1
#
_entry.id   AF-A0A6A8QET4-F1
#
_cell.length_a   1.000
_cell.length_b   1.000
_cell.length_c   1.000
_cell.angle_alpha   90.00
_cell.angle_beta   90.00
_cell.angle_gamma   90.00
#
_symmetry.space_group_name_H-M   'P 1'
#
loop_
_entity.id
_entity.type
_entity.pdbx_description
1 polymer ?
#
loop_
_entity_poly.entity_id
_entity_poly.type
_entity_poly.pdbx_seq_one_letter_code
_entity_poly.pdbx_strand_id
1 'polypeptide(L)'
;MVLVKQKTPGSESPGGPEVVGRDALLAALESDTASDRRSAARELAAFPETAPALCDRLAVEQSPSVRAAILMSLIRIGSPEAAGRLAEFLRSDDATLRNGAMEALQEMPDALEGHVDRLLADGDSDVRIFAVNILSAVRLRSAPAWLARVIRSDSHVNVCAAAVDGLAEIGGVEMLDDLADLRRRFAGDDFMEFAIDTASLRIRGR
;
A
#
# COMPACT_ATOMS: atom_id res chain seq x y z
N MET A 1 -49.32 -38.78 -50.18
CA MET A 1 -49.14 -38.94 -48.72
C MET A 1 -47.71 -38.51 -48.41
N VAL A 2 -47.51 -37.25 -48.01
CA VAL A 2 -46.19 -36.61 -47.87
C VAL A 2 -45.87 -36.51 -46.37
N LEU A 3 -44.75 -37.09 -45.96
CA LEU A 3 -44.25 -37.02 -44.58
C LEU A 3 -43.53 -35.68 -44.39
N VAL A 4 -44.15 -34.76 -43.65
CA VAL A 4 -43.52 -33.49 -43.24
C VAL A 4 -42.69 -33.75 -41.98
N LYS A 5 -41.36 -33.62 -42.07
CA LYS A 5 -40.47 -33.59 -40.90
C LYS A 5 -40.67 -32.26 -40.17
N GLN A 6 -41.24 -32.31 -38.96
CA GLN A 6 -41.23 -31.19 -38.03
C GLN A 6 -39.81 -30.99 -37.48
N LYS A 7 -39.29 -29.77 -37.61
CA LYS A 7 -38.02 -29.33 -37.04
C LYS A 7 -38.33 -28.63 -35.71
N THR A 8 -38.02 -29.29 -34.60
CA THR A 8 -38.12 -28.72 -33.26
C THR A 8 -37.09 -27.60 -33.10
N PRO A 9 -37.40 -26.47 -32.43
CA PRO A 9 -36.42 -25.40 -32.23
C PRO A 9 -35.38 -25.88 -31.22
N GLY A 10 -34.10 -25.66 -31.55
CA GLY A 10 -33.00 -25.86 -30.63
C GLY A 10 -33.14 -24.90 -29.45
N SER A 11 -33.05 -25.45 -28.25
CA SER A 11 -32.85 -24.71 -27.01
C SER A 11 -31.51 -23.99 -27.07
N GLU A 12 -31.52 -22.68 -27.29
CA GLU A 12 -30.36 -21.84 -27.01
C GLU A 12 -30.09 -21.89 -25.51
N SER A 13 -28.93 -22.45 -25.14
CA SER A 13 -28.43 -22.37 -23.77
C SER A 13 -28.17 -20.90 -23.41
N PRO A 14 -28.44 -20.46 -22.17
CA PRO A 14 -28.15 -19.10 -21.76
C PRO A 14 -26.64 -18.88 -21.87
N GLY A 15 -26.26 -17.81 -22.56
CA GLY A 15 -24.88 -17.41 -22.77
C GLY A 15 -24.09 -17.39 -21.47
N GLY A 16 -22.83 -17.84 -21.55
CA GLY A 16 -21.87 -17.63 -20.48
C GLY A 16 -21.77 -16.14 -20.11
N PRO A 17 -21.19 -15.81 -18.94
CA PRO A 17 -21.15 -14.43 -18.45
C PRO A 17 -20.62 -13.51 -19.55
N GLU A 18 -21.45 -12.55 -19.95
CA GLU A 18 -21.11 -11.51 -20.91
C GLU A 18 -19.88 -10.78 -20.35
N VAL A 19 -18.76 -10.83 -21.06
CA VAL A 19 -17.53 -10.15 -20.63
C VAL A 19 -17.81 -8.66 -20.69
N VAL A 20 -18.13 -8.07 -19.53
CA VAL A 20 -18.37 -6.64 -19.42
C VAL A 20 -17.09 -5.91 -19.85
N GLY A 21 -17.20 -5.10 -20.90
CA GLY A 21 -16.05 -4.37 -21.43
C GLY A 21 -15.50 -3.39 -20.40
N ARG A 22 -14.17 -3.17 -20.42
CA ARG A 22 -13.48 -2.24 -19.52
C ARG A 22 -14.18 -0.88 -19.38
N ASP A 23 -14.62 -0.30 -20.49
CA ASP A 23 -15.25 1.03 -20.48
C ASP A 23 -16.61 1.02 -19.76
N ALA A 24 -17.36 -0.08 -19.84
CA ALA A 24 -18.58 -0.27 -19.06
C ALA A 24 -18.29 -0.47 -17.57
N LEU A 25 -17.19 -1.16 -17.23
CA LEU A 25 -16.72 -1.27 -15.84
C LEU A 25 -16.30 0.09 -15.27
N LEU A 26 -15.60 0.92 -16.05
CA LEU A 26 -15.26 2.29 -15.65
C LEU A 26 -16.51 3.14 -15.42
N ALA A 27 -17.54 3.01 -16.25
CA ALA A 27 -18.82 3.67 -16.01
C ALA A 27 -19.52 3.14 -14.73
N ALA A 28 -19.51 1.83 -14.51
CA ALA A 28 -20.10 1.21 -13.33
C ALA A 28 -19.35 1.55 -12.03
N LEU A 29 -18.05 1.86 -12.11
CA LEU A 29 -17.25 2.37 -10.99
C LEU A 29 -17.79 3.70 -10.45
N GLU A 30 -18.52 4.47 -11.28
CA GLU A 30 -19.15 5.74 -10.91
C GLU A 30 -20.66 5.63 -10.64
N SER A 31 -21.21 4.41 -10.57
CA SER A 31 -22.62 4.16 -10.27
C SER A 31 -23.02 4.71 -8.89
N ASP A 32 -24.25 5.23 -8.76
CA ASP A 32 -24.82 5.60 -7.46
C ASP A 32 -24.96 4.39 -6.52
N THR A 33 -25.06 3.18 -7.08
CA THR A 33 -25.21 1.93 -6.33
C THR A 33 -23.85 1.40 -5.89
N ALA A 34 -23.62 1.35 -4.57
CA ALA A 34 -22.35 0.86 -4.01
C ALA A 34 -22.03 -0.60 -4.42
N SER A 35 -23.04 -1.45 -4.65
CA SER A 35 -22.81 -2.82 -5.11
C SER A 35 -22.23 -2.87 -6.53
N ASP A 36 -22.67 -1.98 -7.43
CA ASP A 36 -22.19 -1.90 -8.81
C ASP A 36 -20.74 -1.41 -8.81
N ARG A 37 -20.44 -0.34 -8.07
CA ARG A 37 -19.07 0.16 -7.91
C ARG A 37 -18.13 -0.90 -7.36
N ARG A 38 -18.58 -1.67 -6.37
CA ARG A 38 -17.81 -2.77 -5.78
C ARG A 38 -17.54 -3.89 -6.78
N SER A 39 -18.51 -4.27 -7.60
CA SER A 39 -18.31 -5.29 -8.65
C SER A 39 -17.34 -4.79 -9.69
N ALA A 40 -17.57 -3.56 -10.18
CA ALA A 40 -16.72 -2.89 -11.15
C ALA A 40 -15.26 -2.83 -10.67
N ALA A 41 -15.01 -2.38 -9.44
CA ALA A 41 -13.66 -2.32 -8.87
C ALA A 41 -12.94 -3.68 -8.94
N ARG A 42 -13.62 -4.78 -8.54
CA ARG A 42 -13.04 -6.14 -8.54
C ARG A 42 -12.69 -6.64 -9.93
N GLU A 43 -13.52 -6.33 -10.92
CA GLU A 43 -13.33 -6.72 -12.31
C GLU A 43 -12.24 -5.86 -12.98
N LEU A 44 -12.17 -4.57 -12.64
CA LEU A 44 -11.17 -3.63 -13.15
C LEU A 44 -9.73 -4.03 -12.83
N ALA A 45 -9.47 -4.80 -11.78
CA ALA A 45 -8.11 -5.31 -11.54
C ALA A 45 -7.63 -6.37 -12.55
N ALA A 46 -8.41 -6.71 -13.58
CA ALA A 46 -7.91 -7.41 -14.77
C ALA A 46 -7.28 -6.45 -15.81
N PHE A 47 -7.41 -5.13 -15.61
CA PHE A 47 -6.97 -4.07 -16.50
C PHE A 47 -6.00 -3.13 -15.75
N PRO A 48 -4.68 -3.43 -15.73
CA PRO A 48 -3.69 -2.66 -14.98
C PRO A 48 -3.69 -1.15 -15.28
N GLU A 49 -4.03 -0.76 -16.51
CA GLU A 49 -4.13 0.64 -16.93
C GLU A 49 -5.26 1.43 -16.24
N THR A 50 -6.14 0.74 -15.50
CA THR A 50 -7.25 1.35 -14.77
C THR A 50 -6.91 1.72 -13.33
N ALA A 51 -5.67 1.46 -12.88
CA ALA A 51 -5.20 1.86 -11.56
C ALA A 51 -5.43 3.35 -11.24
N PRO A 52 -5.22 4.31 -12.17
CA PRO A 52 -5.54 5.71 -11.91
C PRO A 52 -7.02 5.94 -11.60
N ALA A 53 -7.93 5.34 -12.37
CA ALA A 53 -9.38 5.46 -12.15
C ALA A 53 -9.82 4.83 -10.82
N LEU A 54 -9.22 3.69 -10.45
CA LEU A 54 -9.43 3.08 -9.13
C LEU A 54 -8.98 4.01 -8.00
N CYS A 55 -7.80 4.64 -8.11
CA CYS A 55 -7.33 5.62 -7.13
C CYS A 55 -8.22 6.87 -7.08
N ASP A 56 -8.66 7.40 -8.21
CA ASP A 56 -9.54 8.56 -8.28
C ASP A 56 -10.88 8.26 -7.58
N ARG A 57 -11.45 7.06 -7.81
CA ARG A 57 -12.64 6.62 -7.10
C ARG A 57 -12.39 6.41 -5.60
N LEU A 58 -11.24 5.84 -5.23
CA LEU A 58 -10.88 5.61 -3.82
C LEU A 58 -10.86 6.91 -3.01
N ALA A 59 -10.35 8.00 -3.60
CA ALA A 59 -10.22 9.31 -2.96
C ALA A 59 -11.56 9.89 -2.47
N VAL A 60 -12.66 9.55 -3.16
CA VAL A 60 -13.99 10.09 -2.90
C VAL A 60 -15.00 9.03 -2.43
N GLU A 61 -14.65 7.75 -2.44
CA GLU A 61 -15.53 6.66 -2.00
C GLU A 61 -15.81 6.73 -0.51
N GLN A 62 -17.06 6.49 -0.11
CA GLN A 62 -17.52 6.54 1.30
C GLN A 62 -17.92 5.16 1.83
N SER A 63 -18.25 4.21 0.96
CA SER A 63 -18.59 2.85 1.34
C SER A 63 -17.33 2.06 1.72
N PRO A 64 -17.20 1.57 2.97
CA PRO A 64 -16.05 0.78 3.38
C PRO A 64 -15.87 -0.49 2.53
N SER A 65 -16.99 -1.10 2.10
CA SER A 65 -16.95 -2.30 1.28
C SER A 65 -16.44 -2.06 -0.15
N VAL A 66 -16.64 -0.85 -0.68
CA VAL A 66 -16.13 -0.45 -2.00
C VAL A 66 -14.66 -0.04 -1.87
N ARG A 67 -14.29 0.73 -0.84
CA ARG A 67 -12.88 1.07 -0.54
C ARG A 67 -12.01 -0.19 -0.45
N ALA A 68 -12.46 -1.19 0.31
CA ALA A 68 -11.77 -2.47 0.43
C ALA A 68 -11.61 -3.18 -0.93
N ALA A 69 -12.67 -3.19 -1.75
CA ALA A 69 -12.59 -3.79 -3.09
C ALA A 69 -11.62 -3.05 -4.02
N ILE A 70 -11.59 -1.72 -3.96
CA ILE A 70 -10.64 -0.90 -4.72
C ILE A 70 -9.20 -1.17 -4.27
N LEU A 71 -8.93 -1.12 -2.96
CA LEU A 71 -7.60 -1.39 -2.41
C LEU A 71 -7.09 -2.79 -2.79
N MET A 72 -7.92 -3.83 -2.63
CA MET A 72 -7.57 -5.18 -3.07
C MET A 72 -7.28 -5.27 -4.57
N SER A 73 -7.99 -4.47 -5.36
CA SER A 73 -7.81 -4.42 -6.82
C SER A 73 -6.49 -3.75 -7.18
N LEU A 74 -6.13 -2.65 -6.51
CA LEU A 74 -4.84 -1.99 -6.66
C LEU A 74 -3.66 -2.88 -6.22
N ILE A 75 -3.81 -3.60 -5.10
CA ILE A 75 -2.83 -4.61 -4.65
C ILE A 75 -2.63 -5.69 -5.71
N ARG A 76 -3.73 -6.22 -6.29
CA ARG A 76 -3.67 -7.22 -7.36
C ARG A 76 -2.99 -6.68 -8.62
N ILE A 77 -3.22 -5.41 -8.96
CA ILE A 77 -2.55 -4.77 -10.09
C ILE A 77 -1.05 -4.65 -9.83
N GLY A 78 -0.64 -4.31 -8.61
CA GLY A 78 0.76 -4.41 -8.19
C GLY A 78 1.72 -3.51 -8.99
N SER A 79 1.25 -2.43 -9.63
CA SER A 79 2.07 -1.62 -10.52
C SER A 79 2.77 -0.48 -9.80
N PRO A 80 3.97 -0.03 -10.27
CA PRO A 80 4.63 1.16 -9.72
C PRO A 80 3.75 2.42 -9.79
N GLU A 81 2.90 2.54 -10.81
CA GLU A 81 1.95 3.63 -10.92
C GLU A 81 0.88 3.58 -9.81
N ALA A 82 0.30 2.41 -9.55
CA ALA A 82 -0.64 2.22 -8.45
C ALA A 82 -0.01 2.55 -7.09
N ALA A 83 1.21 2.06 -6.84
CA ALA A 83 1.96 2.37 -5.63
C ALA A 83 2.24 3.87 -5.48
N GLY A 84 2.64 4.55 -6.56
CA GLY A 84 2.86 5.99 -6.56
C GLY A 84 1.61 6.80 -6.22
N ARG A 85 0.45 6.41 -6.76
CA ARG A 85 -0.84 7.05 -6.45
C ARG A 85 -1.30 6.76 -5.02
N LEU A 86 -1.15 5.53 -4.53
CA LEU A 86 -1.45 5.18 -3.14
C LEU A 86 -0.56 5.97 -2.16
N ALA A 87 0.70 6.20 -2.50
CA ALA A 87 1.63 7.01 -1.70
C ALA A 87 1.17 8.47 -1.55
N GLU A 88 0.39 9.02 -2.48
CA GLU A 88 -0.19 10.37 -2.35
C GLU A 88 -1.22 10.42 -1.21
N PHE A 89 -1.95 9.33 -0.95
CA PHE A 89 -2.93 9.25 0.15
C PHE A 89 -2.31 9.21 1.54
N LEU A 90 -0.98 9.10 1.67
CA LEU A 90 -0.30 9.26 2.96
C LEU A 90 -0.49 10.66 3.57
N ARG A 91 -0.83 11.66 2.75
CA ARG A 91 -1.16 13.03 3.16
C ARG A 91 -2.63 13.27 3.43
N SER A 92 -3.48 12.25 3.29
CA SER A 92 -4.92 12.40 3.51
C SER A 92 -5.20 12.69 4.98
N ASP A 93 -6.06 13.68 5.25
CA ASP A 93 -6.62 13.92 6.60
C ASP A 93 -7.59 12.81 7.02
N ASP A 94 -8.23 12.12 6.06
CA ASP A 94 -9.02 10.91 6.33
C ASP A 94 -8.08 9.76 6.73
N ALA A 95 -8.07 9.45 8.03
CA ALA A 95 -7.26 8.39 8.61
C ALA A 95 -7.60 7.00 8.06
N THR A 96 -8.85 6.75 7.68
CA THR A 96 -9.26 5.46 7.10
C THR A 96 -8.68 5.30 5.71
N LEU A 97 -8.72 6.35 4.88
CA LEU A 97 -8.10 6.34 3.56
C LEU A 97 -6.58 6.18 3.65
N ARG A 98 -5.95 6.95 4.54
CA ARG A 98 -4.51 6.92 4.77
C ARG A 98 -4.03 5.53 5.22
N ASN A 99 -4.68 4.95 6.22
CA ASN A 99 -4.33 3.62 6.73
C ASN A 99 -4.54 2.53 5.66
N GLY A 100 -5.64 2.59 4.91
CA GLY A 100 -5.89 1.66 3.81
C GLY A 100 -4.82 1.74 2.71
N ALA A 101 -4.32 2.94 2.41
CA ALA A 101 -3.21 3.12 1.49
C ALA A 101 -1.89 2.55 2.04
N MET A 102 -1.60 2.77 3.33
CA MET A 102 -0.42 2.17 3.99
C MET A 102 -0.46 0.64 3.93
N GLU A 103 -1.59 0.02 4.29
CA GLU A 103 -1.78 -1.43 4.23
C GLU A 103 -1.61 -1.95 2.80
N ALA A 104 -2.18 -1.28 1.81
CA ALA A 104 -2.00 -1.67 0.41
C ALA A 104 -0.54 -1.58 -0.06
N LEU A 105 0.19 -0.53 0.33
CA LEU A 105 1.61 -0.38 0.00
C LEU A 105 2.47 -1.47 0.67
N GLN A 106 2.10 -1.92 1.88
CA GLN A 106 2.78 -3.03 2.56
C GLN A 106 2.65 -4.35 1.80
N GLU A 107 1.52 -4.56 1.12
CA GLU A 107 1.25 -5.73 0.27
C GLU A 107 1.85 -5.61 -1.15
N MET A 108 2.50 -4.48 -1.48
CA MET A 108 3.08 -4.21 -2.80
C MET A 108 4.59 -3.86 -2.73
N PRO A 109 5.45 -4.67 -2.09
CA PRO A 109 6.84 -4.33 -1.83
C PRO A 109 7.65 -4.01 -3.09
N ASP A 110 7.50 -4.81 -4.16
CA ASP A 110 8.24 -4.63 -5.42
C ASP A 110 7.81 -3.34 -6.15
N ALA A 111 6.52 -2.99 -6.07
CA ALA A 111 6.00 -1.76 -6.68
C ALA A 111 6.37 -0.51 -5.88
N LEU A 112 6.53 -0.65 -4.55
CA LEU A 112 6.89 0.42 -3.63
C LEU A 112 8.36 0.82 -3.76
N GLU A 113 9.26 -0.12 -4.08
CA GLU A 113 10.72 0.10 -4.05
C GLU A 113 11.17 1.39 -4.77
N GLY A 114 10.61 1.67 -5.96
CA GLY A 114 10.93 2.87 -6.74
C GLY A 114 10.48 4.21 -6.12
N HIS A 115 9.63 4.18 -5.09
CA HIS A 115 9.09 5.37 -4.41
C HIS A 115 9.72 5.62 -3.04
N VAL A 116 10.46 4.66 -2.48
CA VAL A 116 10.98 4.71 -1.12
C VAL A 116 11.86 5.94 -0.88
N ASP A 117 12.77 6.25 -1.81
CA ASP A 117 13.67 7.41 -1.66
C ASP A 117 12.90 8.73 -1.59
N ARG A 118 11.86 8.88 -2.41
CA ARG A 118 11.00 10.08 -2.39
C ARG A 118 10.23 10.18 -1.08
N LEU A 119 9.66 9.06 -0.61
CA LEU A 119 8.88 9.02 0.62
C LEU A 119 9.73 9.31 1.86
N LEU A 120 10.96 8.80 1.92
CA LEU A 120 11.89 9.07 3.02
C LEU A 120 12.54 10.46 2.95
N ALA A 121 12.45 11.15 1.81
CA ALA A 121 12.93 12.52 1.64
C ALA A 121 11.80 13.56 1.67
N ASP A 122 10.58 13.14 2.03
CA ASP A 122 9.41 14.01 2.00
C ASP A 122 9.55 15.19 2.96
N GLY A 123 9.07 16.37 2.55
CA GLY A 123 9.13 17.57 3.38
C GLY A 123 8.28 17.47 4.66
N ASP A 124 7.25 16.62 4.62
CA ASP A 124 6.37 16.36 5.75
C ASP A 124 6.90 15.19 6.62
N SER A 125 7.15 15.45 7.89
CA SER A 125 7.63 14.42 8.83
C SER A 125 6.64 13.28 9.04
N ASP A 126 5.34 13.54 8.94
CA ASP A 126 4.32 12.51 9.11
C ASP A 126 4.37 11.51 7.94
N VAL A 127 4.54 12.02 6.71
CA VAL A 127 4.77 11.16 5.53
C VAL A 127 6.02 10.31 5.70
N ARG A 128 7.12 10.89 6.21
CA ARG A 128 8.35 10.13 6.49
C ARG A 128 8.15 9.07 7.58
N ILE A 129 7.39 9.36 8.64
CA ILE A 129 7.01 8.38 9.67
C ILE A 129 6.19 7.25 9.05
N PHE A 130 5.19 7.55 8.23
CA PHE A 130 4.39 6.51 7.55
C PHE A 130 5.24 5.66 6.62
N ALA A 131 6.18 6.28 5.89
CA ALA A 131 7.12 5.56 5.03
C ALA A 131 7.99 4.58 5.84
N VAL A 132 8.54 5.02 6.98
CA VAL A 132 9.27 4.17 7.91
C VAL A 132 8.42 3.01 8.43
N ASN A 133 7.16 3.28 8.80
CA ASN A 133 6.24 2.26 9.29
C ASN A 133 5.91 1.22 8.21
N ILE A 134 5.70 1.65 6.96
CA ILE A 134 5.52 0.75 5.81
C ILE A 134 6.79 -0.10 5.63
N LEU A 135 7.97 0.52 5.62
CA LEU A 135 9.25 -0.20 5.45
C LEU A 135 9.52 -1.23 6.55
N SER A 136 9.06 -0.96 7.77
CA SER A 136 9.19 -1.87 8.91
C SER A 136 8.28 -3.10 8.79
N ALA A 137 7.21 -3.02 8.00
CA ALA A 137 6.21 -4.07 7.83
C ALA A 137 6.37 -4.87 6.50
N VAL A 138 6.98 -4.28 5.47
CA VAL A 138 7.23 -4.95 4.19
C VAL A 138 8.33 -6.00 4.27
N ARG A 139 8.22 -7.04 3.45
CA ARG A 139 9.26 -8.07 3.28
C ARG A 139 10.31 -7.69 2.24
N LEU A 140 10.88 -6.48 2.35
CA LEU A 140 11.99 -6.04 1.50
C LEU A 140 13.33 -6.27 2.19
N ARG A 141 14.24 -7.00 1.55
CA ARG A 141 15.61 -7.23 2.09
C ARG A 141 16.40 -5.94 2.30
N SER A 142 16.09 -4.90 1.53
CA SER A 142 16.69 -3.57 1.60
C SER A 142 16.12 -2.69 2.72
N ALA A 143 15.00 -3.08 3.35
CA ALA A 143 14.33 -2.26 4.36
C ALA A 143 15.22 -1.87 5.55
N PRO A 144 16.00 -2.78 6.17
CA PRO A 144 16.90 -2.39 7.26
C PRO A 144 17.92 -1.33 6.84
N ALA A 145 18.47 -1.43 5.63
CA ALA A 145 19.44 -0.46 5.12
C ALA A 145 18.81 0.94 4.88
N TRP A 146 17.56 1.00 4.45
CA TRP A 146 16.83 2.25 4.34
C TRP A 146 16.53 2.85 5.72
N LEU A 147 16.11 2.06 6.70
CA LEU A 147 15.90 2.55 8.08
C LEU A 147 17.21 3.04 8.71
N ALA A 148 18.33 2.35 8.47
CA ALA A 148 19.66 2.79 8.87
C ALA A 148 20.01 4.17 8.26
N ARG A 149 19.67 4.40 6.98
CA ARG A 149 19.84 5.71 6.34
C ARG A 149 18.99 6.80 7.02
N VAL A 150 17.76 6.48 7.42
CA VAL A 150 16.90 7.41 8.15
C VAL A 150 17.55 7.82 9.47
N ILE A 151 18.00 6.87 10.30
CA ILE A 151 18.65 7.21 11.58
C ILE A 151 20.02 7.89 11.42
N ARG A 152 20.67 7.82 10.26
CA ARG A 152 21.89 8.60 9.99
C ARG A 152 21.63 10.05 9.62
N SER A 153 20.49 10.36 9.01
CA SER A 153 20.32 11.62 8.27
C SER A 153 19.09 12.44 8.64
N ASP A 154 18.00 11.82 9.10
CA ASP A 154 16.80 12.58 9.47
C ASP A 154 17.06 13.40 10.73
N SER A 155 16.57 14.64 10.75
CA SER A 155 16.72 15.55 11.89
C SER A 155 15.51 15.50 12.83
N HIS A 156 14.39 14.94 12.40
CA HIS A 156 13.16 14.92 13.16
C HIS A 156 13.14 13.73 14.13
N VAL A 157 13.11 14.02 15.42
CA VAL A 157 13.22 13.02 16.50
C VAL A 157 12.20 11.88 16.35
N ASN A 158 10.94 12.18 16.01
CA ASN A 158 9.91 11.15 15.83
C ASN A 158 10.13 10.26 14.60
N VAL A 159 10.78 10.78 13.55
CA VAL A 159 11.11 9.97 12.36
C VAL A 159 12.24 9.00 12.71
N CYS A 160 13.26 9.49 13.43
CA CYS A 160 14.33 8.64 13.94
C CYS A 160 13.81 7.59 14.93
N ALA A 161 12.89 7.96 15.84
CA ALA A 161 12.29 7.04 16.79
C ALA A 161 11.55 5.89 16.07
N ALA A 162 10.69 6.22 15.09
CA ALA A 162 10.01 5.22 14.28
C ALA A 162 11.01 4.28 13.57
N ALA A 163 12.13 4.82 13.08
CA ALA A 163 13.15 4.01 12.41
C ALA A 163 13.94 3.13 13.38
N VAL A 164 14.17 3.58 14.61
CA VAL A 164 14.74 2.77 15.71
C VAL A 164 13.81 1.60 16.04
N ASP A 165 12.51 1.86 16.20
CA ASP A 165 11.50 0.83 16.43
C ASP A 165 11.47 -0.19 15.29
N GLY A 166 11.48 0.30 14.04
CA GLY A 166 11.57 -0.56 12.85
C GLY A 166 12.83 -1.42 12.86
N LEU A 167 14.01 -0.85 13.14
CA LEU A 167 15.26 -1.60 13.25
C LEU A 167 15.26 -2.61 14.40
N ALA A 168 14.56 -2.34 15.50
CA ALA A 168 14.37 -3.33 16.57
C ALA A 168 13.61 -4.57 16.05
N GLU A 169 12.70 -4.40 15.09
CA GLU A 169 11.91 -5.47 14.49
C GLU A 169 12.59 -6.18 13.33
N ILE A 170 13.28 -5.47 12.45
CA ILE A 170 13.83 -6.04 11.19
C ILE A 170 15.35 -5.89 11.03
N GLY A 171 16.02 -5.15 11.91
CA GLY A 171 17.45 -4.89 11.85
C GLY A 171 18.33 -6.04 12.34
N GLY A 172 19.62 -5.94 11.99
CA GLY A 172 20.68 -6.85 12.39
C GLY A 172 21.83 -6.14 13.11
N VAL A 173 22.80 -6.92 13.58
CA VAL A 173 23.96 -6.45 14.37
C VAL A 173 24.80 -5.39 13.65
N GLU A 174 24.76 -5.37 12.32
CA GLU A 174 25.40 -4.37 11.47
C GLU A 174 24.86 -2.94 11.68
N MET A 175 23.68 -2.78 12.30
CA MET A 175 23.06 -1.47 12.56
C MET A 175 23.40 -0.91 13.94
N LEU A 176 24.14 -1.65 14.77
CA LEU A 176 24.46 -1.23 16.15
C LEU A 176 25.33 0.03 16.19
N ASP A 177 26.24 0.20 15.23
CA ASP A 177 27.07 1.41 15.14
C ASP A 177 26.24 2.63 14.76
N ASP A 178 25.30 2.49 13.81
CA ASP A 178 24.37 3.56 13.44
C ASP A 178 23.48 3.96 14.64
N LEU A 179 23.04 3.00 15.46
CA LEU A 179 22.28 3.26 16.68
C LEU A 179 23.11 3.99 17.75
N ALA A 180 24.38 3.62 17.90
CA ALA A 180 25.30 4.32 18.80
C ALA A 180 25.58 5.77 18.34
N ASP A 181 25.70 5.98 17.03
CA ASP A 181 25.80 7.32 16.43
C ASP A 181 24.54 8.14 16.66
N LEU A 182 23.36 7.56 16.43
CA LEU A 182 22.08 8.21 16.69
C LEU A 182 21.97 8.65 18.16
N ARG A 183 22.41 7.81 19.11
CA ARG A 183 22.41 8.17 20.54
C ARG A 183 23.23 9.42 20.81
N ARG A 184 24.38 9.57 20.17
CA ARG A 184 25.21 10.78 20.29
C ARG A 184 24.53 12.01 19.70
N ARG A 185 23.80 11.85 18.59
CA ARG A 185 23.06 12.95 17.93
C ARG A 185 21.92 13.48 18.80
N PHE A 186 21.26 12.60 19.55
CA PHE A 186 20.13 12.91 20.43
C PHE A 186 20.51 12.77 21.93
N ALA A 187 21.76 13.06 22.27
CA ALA A 187 22.23 12.94 23.66
C ALA A 187 21.42 13.85 24.60
N GLY A 188 20.97 13.30 25.72
CA GLY A 188 20.12 14.01 26.69
C GLY A 188 18.61 13.98 26.38
N ASP A 189 18.19 13.28 25.32
CA ASP A 189 16.79 12.92 25.10
C ASP A 189 16.52 11.55 25.73
N ASP A 190 15.93 11.54 26.93
CA ASP A 190 15.67 10.31 27.71
C ASP A 190 14.86 9.27 26.93
N PHE A 191 13.90 9.72 26.12
CA PHE A 191 13.07 8.83 25.32
C PHE A 191 13.89 8.16 24.21
N MET A 192 14.69 8.94 23.48
CA MET A 192 15.53 8.42 22.42
C MET A 192 16.61 7.48 22.95
N GLU A 193 17.24 7.83 24.07
CA GLU A 193 18.23 6.97 24.72
C GLU A 193 17.63 5.61 25.12
N PHE A 194 16.42 5.62 25.72
CA PHE A 194 15.69 4.40 26.07
C PHE A 194 15.31 3.55 24.83
N ALA A 195 14.79 4.19 23.78
CA ALA A 195 14.39 3.51 22.55
C ALA A 195 15.59 2.82 21.88
N ILE A 196 16.72 3.52 21.79
CA ILE A 196 17.97 3.00 21.21
C ILE A 196 18.51 1.82 22.03
N ASP A 197 18.50 1.91 23.36
CA ASP A 197 18.97 0.81 24.21
C ASP A 197 18.09 -0.43 24.04
N THR A 198 16.77 -0.24 24.00
CA THR A 198 15.80 -1.32 23.79
C THR A 198 16.01 -1.99 22.43
N ALA A 199 16.15 -1.21 21.35
CA ALA A 199 16.42 -1.73 20.02
C ALA A 199 17.77 -2.48 19.96
N SER A 200 18.82 -1.90 20.54
CA SER A 200 20.16 -2.50 20.56
C SER A 200 20.19 -3.83 21.32
N LEU A 201 19.48 -3.93 22.44
CA LEU A 201 19.34 -5.18 23.20
C LEU A 201 18.61 -6.24 22.37
N ARG A 202 17.51 -5.88 21.72
CA ARG A 202 16.74 -6.80 20.88
C ARG A 202 17.54 -7.31 19.69
N ILE A 203 18.32 -6.45 19.04
CA ILE A 203 19.19 -6.82 17.92
C ILE A 203 20.28 -7.80 18.38
N ARG A 204 20.94 -7.55 19.52
CA ARG A 204 21.98 -8.44 20.07
C ARG A 204 21.45 -9.79 20.54
N GLY A 205 20.17 -9.87 20.89
CA GLY A 205 19.53 -11.07 21.41
C GLY A 205 18.99 -12.03 20.33
N ARG A 206 19.13 -11.70 19.05
CA ARG A 206 18.74 -12.54 17.90
C ARG A 206 19.93 -13.37 17.42
#